data_AF-A0A429GEM4-F1
#
_entry.id   AF-A0A429GEM4-F1
#
_cell.length_a   1.000
_cell.length_b   1.000
_cell.length_c   1.000
_cell.angle_alpha   90.00
_cell.angle_beta   90.00
_cell.angle_gamma   90.00
#
_symmetry.space_group_name_H-M   'P 1'
#
loop_
_entity.id
_entity.type
_entity.pdbx_description
1 polymer ?
#
loop_
_entity_poly.entity_id
_entity_poly.type
_entity_poly.pdbx_seq_one_letter_code
_entity_poly.pdbx_strand_id
1 'polypeptide(L)' 'MCVTAAGGHFVLEDGRSRPVAASVAPSDDVLEALELCPTSAITVHDEAGAPVEPS' A
#
# COMPACT_ATOMS: atom_id res chain seq x y z
N MET A 1 -0.09 -10.20 -4.73
CA MET A 1 1.02 -9.36 -5.22
C MET A 1 0.46 -7.95 -5.31
N CYS A 2 1.01 -6.92 -4.64
CA CYS A 2 0.27 -5.65 -4.46
C CYS A 2 -0.10 -4.92 -5.76
N VAL A 3 0.72 -5.08 -6.80
CA VAL A 3 0.45 -4.54 -8.14
C VAL A 3 -0.84 -5.07 -8.78
N THR A 4 -1.35 -6.23 -8.35
CA THR A 4 -2.61 -6.79 -8.88
C THR A 4 -3.85 -6.23 -8.19
N ALA A 5 -3.69 -5.65 -7.01
CA ALA A 5 -4.78 -5.06 -6.22
C ALA A 5 -4.84 -3.53 -6.43
N ALA A 6 -3.70 -2.84 -6.34
CA ALA A 6 -3.60 -1.40 -6.52
C ALA A 6 -2.81 -1.04 -7.79
N GLY A 7 -3.42 -1.31 -8.95
CA GLY A 7 -2.87 -0.95 -10.25
C GLY A 7 -2.68 0.56 -10.36
N GLY A 8 -1.43 1.02 -10.48
CA GLY A 8 -1.09 2.46 -10.54
C GLY A 8 -0.41 3.01 -9.29
N HIS A 9 -0.56 2.34 -8.13
CA HIS A 9 0.18 2.68 -6.91
C HIS A 9 1.44 1.82 -6.73
N PHE A 10 1.46 0.64 -7.33
CA PHE A 10 2.61 -0.25 -7.36
C PHE A 10 3.00 -0.57 -8.80
N VAL A 11 4.30 -0.75 -8.99
CA VAL A 11 4.92 -1.27 -10.22
C VAL A 11 5.65 -2.57 -9.91
N LEU A 12 5.83 -3.42 -10.93
CA LEU A 12 6.63 -4.62 -10.81
C LEU A 12 8.06 -4.34 -11.28
N GLU A 13 9.02 -4.35 -10.36
CA GLU A 13 10.44 -4.20 -10.66
C GLU A 13 11.19 -5.42 -10.14
N ASP A 14 11.97 -6.06 -11.00
CA ASP A 14 12.72 -7.29 -10.70
C ASP A 14 11.86 -8.41 -10.06
N GLY A 15 10.61 -8.52 -10.51
CA GLY A 15 9.65 -9.50 -9.99
C GLY A 15 9.14 -9.20 -8.58
N ARG A 16 9.37 -7.98 -8.04
CA ARG A 16 8.86 -7.51 -6.76
C ARG A 16 7.97 -6.28 -6.95
N SER A 17 6.83 -6.24 -6.25
CA SER A 17 6.01 -5.04 -6.24
C SER A 17 6.73 -3.92 -5.47
N ARG A 18 6.86 -2.75 -6.10
CA ARG A 18 7.44 -1.53 -5.53
C ARG A 18 6.43 -0.41 -5.59
N PRO A 19 6.29 0.41 -4.53
CA PRO A 19 5.42 1.56 -4.57
C PRO A 19 5.97 2.62 -5.53
N VAL A 20 5.10 3.26 -6.30
CA VAL A 20 5.46 4.36 -7.22
C VAL A 20 5.78 5.64 -6.46
N ALA A 21 5.15 5.83 -5.30
CA ALA A 21 5.38 6.97 -4.41
C ALA A 21 5.50 6.48 -2.96
N ALA A 22 6.38 7.12 -2.18
CA ALA A 22 6.61 6.75 -0.79
C ALA A 22 5.43 7.10 0.15
N SER A 23 4.61 8.09 -0.23
CA SER A 23 3.42 8.50 0.49
C SER A 23 2.36 8.91 -0.51
N VAL A 24 1.13 8.48 -0.26
CA VAL A 24 -0.05 8.77 -1.09
C VAL A 24 -1.22 9.12 -0.18
N ALA A 25 -2.16 9.92 -0.68
CA ALA A 25 -3.44 10.07 -0.01
C ALA A 25 -4.20 8.72 0.01
N PRO A 26 -5.08 8.50 1.00
CA PRO A 26 -5.92 7.31 1.03
C PRO A 26 -6.76 7.19 -0.25
N SER A 27 -6.87 5.98 -0.77
CA SER A 27 -7.77 5.64 -1.88
C SER A 27 -8.25 4.20 -1.72
N ASP A 28 -9.42 3.90 -2.26
CA ASP A 28 -10.05 2.58 -2.13
C ASP A 28 -9.13 1.47 -2.68
N ASP A 29 -8.44 1.71 -3.80
CA ASP A 29 -7.49 0.77 -4.38
C ASP A 29 -6.31 0.46 -3.43
N VAL A 30 -5.78 1.48 -2.74
CA VAL A 30 -4.68 1.30 -1.77
C VAL A 30 -5.16 0.56 -0.52
N LEU A 31 -6.41 0.81 -0.09
CA LEU A 31 -7.03 0.10 1.02
C LEU A 31 -7.30 -1.38 0.67
N GLU A 32 -7.74 -1.67 -0.56
CA GLU A 32 -7.90 -3.05 -1.02
C GLU A 32 -6.54 -3.78 -1.08
N ALA A 33 -5.47 -3.10 -1.51
CA ALA A 33 -4.12 -3.66 -1.47
C ALA A 33 -3.63 -3.94 -0.04
N LEU A 34 -4.06 -3.17 0.97
CA LEU A 34 -3.73 -3.45 2.38
C LEU A 34 -4.32 -4.78 2.86
N GLU A 35 -5.53 -5.12 2.43
CA GLU A 35 -6.20 -6.37 2.81
C GLU A 35 -5.62 -7.59 2.07
N LEU A 36 -5.18 -7.40 0.82
CA LEU A 36 -4.70 -8.47 -0.06
C LEU A 36 -3.18 -8.70 0.03
N CYS A 37 -2.43 -7.71 0.53
CA CYS A 37 -0.99 -7.81 0.74
C CYS A 37 -0.65 -8.26 2.15
N PRO A 38 0.52 -8.89 2.36
CA PRO A 38 0.99 -9.15 3.70
C PRO A 38 1.11 -7.84 4.49
N THR A 39 0.74 -7.88 5.76
CA THR A 39 0.60 -6.73 6.69
C THR A 39 1.85 -5.83 6.79
N SER A 40 3.02 -6.30 6.32
CA SER A 40 4.27 -5.55 6.31
C SER A 40 4.55 -4.77 5.01
N ALA A 41 3.67 -4.83 4.01
CA ALA A 41 3.88 -4.19 2.71
C ALA A 41 3.50 -2.70 2.68
N ILE A 42 2.53 -2.29 3.50
CA ILE A 42 1.98 -0.94 3.54
C ILE A 42 1.84 -0.54 5.01
N THR A 43 2.30 0.66 5.37
CA THR A 43 2.14 1.24 6.72
C THR A 43 1.15 2.40 6.64
N VAL A 44 0.11 2.36 7.47
CA VAL A 44 -0.89 3.44 7.56
C VAL A 44 -0.50 4.33 8.73
N HIS A 45 -0.66 5.64 8.55
CA HIS A 45 -0.46 6.62 9.62
C HIS A 45 -1.75 7.42 9.84
N ASP A 46 -2.01 7.83 11.08
CA ASP A 46 -3.08 8.76 11.42
C ASP A 46 -2.74 10.21 11.03
N GLU A 47 -3.65 11.15 11.30
CA GLU A 47 -3.45 12.58 11.00
C GLU A 47 -2.28 13.20 11.79
N ALA A 48 -1.90 12.61 12.92
CA ALA A 48 -0.74 13.02 13.72
C ALA A 48 0.58 12.37 13.24
N GLY A 49 0.52 11.48 12.25
CA GLY A 49 1.66 10.75 11.71
C GLY A 49 2.03 9.49 12.50
N ALA A 50 1.23 9.07 13.47
CA ALA A 50 1.47 7.84 14.23
C ALA A 50 1.04 6.62 13.41
N PRO A 51 1.84 5.54 13.37
CA PRO A 51 1.48 4.33 12.63
C PRO A 51 0.26 3.66 13.28
N VAL A 52 -0.69 3.22 12.45
CA VAL A 52 -1.90 2.50 12.85
C VAL A 52 -1.96 1.16 12.14
N GLU A 53 -2.35 0.12 12.87
CA GLU A 53 -2.62 -1.18 12.25
C GLU A 53 -3.99 -1.15 11.56
N PRO A 54 -4.09 -1.65 10.31
CA PRO A 54 -5.38 -1.88 9.66
C PRO A 54 -6.17 -2.92 10.46
N SER A 55 -7.47 -2.66 10.66
CA SER A 55 -8.40 -3.51 11.42
C SER A 55 -8.92 -4.70 10.62
#